data_AF-A0AAV6YPC2-F1
#
_entry.id   AF-A0AAV6YPC2-F1
#
_cell.length_a   1.000
_cell.length_b   1.000
_cell.length_c   1.000
_cell.angle_alpha   90.00
_cell.angle_beta   90.00
_cell.angle_gamma   90.00
#
_symmetry.space_group_name_H-M   'P 1'
#
loop_
_entity.id
_entity.type
_entity.pdbx_description
1 polymer ?
#
loop_
_entity_poly.entity_id
_entity_poly.type
_entity_poly.pdbx_seq_one_letter_code
_entity_poly.pdbx_strand_id
1 'polypeptide(L)'
;SALEALINFAYNGHLAIDQQNVQSLLMGASFLQLQNIKDACCSFLKERLHPKNCLGVRQFAETMMCAVLYDAANRFIHEHFVEVSMSEEFLALAFDEVLELVSRDELNVKAEEQVFEAALAWVRYDREQREVFLPELLTKIRLPLC
;
A
#
# COMPACT_ATOMS: atom_id res chain seq x y z
N SER A 1 25.28 0.96 -8.92
CA SER A 1 24.19 1.85 -8.42
C SER A 1 22.99 1.86 -9.37
N ALA A 2 21.78 2.26 -8.94
CA ALA A 2 20.59 2.29 -9.82
C ALA A 2 20.76 3.19 -11.06
N LEU A 3 21.44 4.33 -10.90
CA LEU A 3 21.81 5.21 -12.01
C LEU A 3 22.72 4.51 -13.03
N GLU A 4 23.70 3.76 -12.55
CA GLU A 4 24.64 3.00 -13.39
C GLU A 4 23.93 1.85 -14.13
N ALA A 5 22.94 1.20 -13.49
CA ALA A 5 22.09 0.21 -14.15
C ALA A 5 21.22 0.83 -15.25
N LEU A 6 20.67 2.03 -15.02
CA LEU A 6 19.90 2.76 -16.03
C LEU A 6 20.77 3.26 -17.19
N ILE A 7 22.01 3.69 -16.91
CA ILE A 7 23.00 4.06 -17.93
C ILE A 7 23.40 2.81 -18.73
N ASN A 8 23.74 1.70 -18.06
CA ASN A 8 24.07 0.45 -18.72
C ASN A 8 22.90 -0.09 -19.55
N PHE A 9 21.64 0.12 -19.14
CA PHE A 9 20.48 -0.18 -19.97
C PHE A 9 20.42 0.70 -21.23
N ALA A 10 20.65 2.01 -21.11
CA ALA A 10 20.68 2.90 -22.27
C ALA A 10 21.75 2.50 -23.30
N TYR A 11 22.85 1.88 -22.86
CA TYR A 11 23.92 1.40 -23.73
C TYR A 11 23.72 -0.06 -24.23
N ASN A 12 23.17 -0.96 -23.41
CA ASN A 12 23.17 -2.41 -23.68
C ASN A 12 21.76 -3.00 -23.94
N GLY A 13 20.70 -2.24 -23.69
CA GLY A 13 19.30 -2.65 -23.89
C GLY A 13 18.78 -3.73 -22.92
N HIS A 14 19.56 -4.16 -21.94
CA HIS A 14 19.17 -5.16 -20.93
C HIS A 14 19.18 -4.57 -19.51
N LEU A 15 18.07 -4.73 -18.79
CA LEU A 15 17.90 -4.33 -17.40
C LEU A 15 17.21 -5.47 -16.64
N ALA A 16 17.90 -6.04 -15.65
CA ALA A 16 17.30 -7.02 -14.75
C ALA A 16 16.61 -6.30 -13.58
N ILE A 17 15.30 -6.48 -13.46
CA ILE A 17 14.51 -5.92 -12.36
C ILE A 17 14.37 -7.00 -11.27
N ASP A 18 14.67 -6.62 -10.03
CA ASP A 18 14.54 -7.47 -8.84
C ASP A 18 13.94 -6.69 -7.66
N GLN A 19 13.62 -7.38 -6.56
CA GLN A 19 12.98 -6.76 -5.39
C GLN A 19 13.84 -5.71 -4.69
N GLN A 20 15.17 -5.80 -4.80
CA GLN A 20 16.10 -4.88 -4.13
C GLN A 20 16.29 -3.60 -4.96
N ASN A 21 16.23 -3.73 -6.28
CA ASN A 21 16.53 -2.64 -7.20
C ASN A 21 15.29 -1.91 -7.74
N VAL A 22 14.11 -2.55 -7.74
CA VAL A 22 12.91 -2.03 -8.43
C VAL A 22 12.49 -0.65 -7.97
N GLN A 23 12.57 -0.35 -6.67
CA GLN A 23 12.21 0.98 -6.16
C GLN A 23 13.19 2.05 -6.63
N SER A 24 14.50 1.79 -6.52
CA SER A 24 15.53 2.72 -6.99
C SER A 24 15.52 2.90 -8.50
N LEU A 25 15.23 1.83 -9.26
CA LEU A 25 15.04 1.88 -10.70
C LEU A 25 13.80 2.67 -11.08
N LEU A 26 12.66 2.48 -10.39
CA LEU A 26 11.43 3.23 -10.66
C LEU A 26 11.64 4.73 -10.41
N MET A 27 12.29 5.08 -9.30
CA MET A 27 12.64 6.47 -8.99
C MET A 27 13.55 7.09 -10.05
N GLY A 28 14.62 6.39 -10.44
CA GLY A 28 15.54 6.87 -11.47
C GLY A 28 14.89 6.95 -12.86
N ALA A 29 14.06 5.98 -13.23
CA ALA A 29 13.31 5.98 -14.47
C ALA A 29 12.27 7.10 -14.51
N SER A 30 11.59 7.37 -13.39
CA SER A 30 10.65 8.49 -13.26
C SER A 30 11.37 9.84 -13.41
N PHE A 31 12.52 10.00 -12.73
CA PHE A 31 13.35 11.21 -12.82
C PHE A 31 13.89 11.47 -14.22
N LEU A 32 14.37 10.43 -14.91
CA LEU A 32 14.92 10.50 -16.26
C LEU A 32 13.85 10.41 -17.37
N GLN A 33 12.57 10.33 -16.99
CA GLN A 33 11.43 10.20 -17.91
C GLN A 33 11.50 8.97 -18.85
N LEU A 34 12.05 7.86 -18.35
CA LEU A 34 12.15 6.58 -19.07
C LEU A 34 10.88 5.76 -18.88
N GLN A 35 9.82 6.10 -19.61
CA GLN A 35 8.48 5.53 -19.42
C GLN A 35 8.44 4.00 -19.53
N ASN A 36 9.14 3.40 -20.51
CA ASN A 36 9.15 1.94 -20.69
C ASN A 36 9.71 1.20 -19.46
N ILE A 37 10.74 1.76 -18.81
CA ILE A 37 11.32 1.19 -17.60
C ILE A 37 10.39 1.40 -16.40
N LYS A 38 9.76 2.58 -16.33
CA LYS A 38 8.76 2.90 -15.32
C LYS A 38 7.61 1.89 -15.37
N ASP A 39 7.09 1.60 -16.56
CA ASP A 39 5.99 0.66 -16.77
C ASP A 39 6.40 -0.78 -16.44
N ALA A 40 7.62 -1.19 -16.80
CA ALA A 40 8.16 -2.50 -16.44
C ALA A 40 8.32 -2.66 -14.92
N CYS A 41 8.83 -1.63 -14.23
CA CYS A 41 8.95 -1.63 -12.77
C CYS A 41 7.56 -1.64 -12.08
N CYS A 42 6.60 -0.84 -12.56
CA CYS A 42 5.23 -0.86 -12.04
C CYS A 42 4.58 -2.24 -12.25
N SER A 43 4.80 -2.88 -13.39
CA SER A 43 4.28 -4.23 -13.68
C SER A 43 4.90 -5.29 -12.76
N PHE A 44 6.21 -5.23 -12.53
CA PHE A 44 6.91 -6.11 -11.60
C PHE A 44 6.38 -5.99 -10.17
N LEU A 45 6.14 -4.76 -9.69
CA LEU A 45 5.56 -4.53 -8.36
C LEU A 45 4.12 -5.05 -8.26
N LYS A 46 3.32 -4.85 -9.32
CA LYS A 46 1.93 -5.31 -9.36
C LYS A 46 1.81 -6.84 -9.24
N GLU A 47 2.67 -7.60 -9.90
CA GLU A 47 2.70 -9.07 -9.82
C GLU A 47 3.18 -9.62 -8.46
N ARG A 48 3.76 -8.75 -7.62
CA ARG A 48 4.36 -9.08 -6.33
C ARG A 48 3.63 -8.42 -5.14
N LEU A 49 2.41 -7.91 -5.37
CA LEU A 49 1.56 -7.41 -4.30
C LEU A 49 1.29 -8.51 -3.28
N HIS A 50 1.42 -8.16 -2.01
CA HIS A 50 1.26 -9.04 -0.88
C HIS A 50 0.63 -8.25 0.28
N PRO A 51 -0.17 -8.87 1.17
CA PRO A 51 -0.81 -8.15 2.27
C PRO A 51 0.15 -7.39 3.19
N LYS A 52 1.42 -7.83 3.24
CA LYS A 52 2.50 -7.23 4.04
C LYS A 52 3.27 -6.08 3.37
N ASN A 53 3.05 -5.83 2.07
CA ASN A 53 3.77 -4.79 1.32
C ASN A 53 2.84 -3.84 0.54
N CYS A 54 1.55 -4.16 0.46
CA CYS A 54 0.62 -3.48 -0.43
C CYS A 54 0.38 -2.02 -0.03
N LEU A 55 0.47 -1.68 1.26
CA LEU A 55 0.32 -0.31 1.74
C LEU A 55 1.54 0.53 1.36
N GLY A 56 2.75 -0.01 1.58
CA GLY A 56 3.99 0.62 1.11
C GLY A 56 4.02 0.79 -0.42
N VAL A 57 3.57 -0.23 -1.17
CA VAL A 57 3.48 -0.15 -2.64
C VAL A 57 2.44 0.88 -3.09
N ARG A 58 1.29 1.01 -2.41
CA ARG A 58 0.28 2.04 -2.69
C ARG A 58 0.87 3.44 -2.53
N GLN A 59 1.51 3.72 -1.39
CA GLN A 59 2.12 5.03 -1.11
C GLN A 59 3.25 5.35 -2.10
N PHE A 60 4.05 4.34 -2.43
CA PHE A 60 5.12 4.49 -3.42
C PHE A 60 4.57 4.79 -4.83
N ALA A 61 3.49 4.09 -5.24
CA ALA A 61 2.83 4.33 -6.51
C ALA A 61 2.25 5.73 -6.63
N GLU A 62 1.67 6.25 -5.53
CA GLU A 62 1.19 7.62 -5.43
C GLU A 62 2.33 8.63 -5.63
N THR A 63 3.44 8.44 -4.92
CA THR A 63 4.63 9.31 -5.02
C THR A 63 5.22 9.32 -6.45
N MET A 64 5.20 8.15 -7.11
CA MET A 64 5.69 8.01 -8.49
C MET A 64 4.66 8.42 -9.56
N MET A 65 3.46 8.87 -9.16
CA MET A 65 2.33 9.15 -10.05
C MET A 65 2.05 7.99 -11.02
N CYS A 66 2.12 6.74 -10.53
CA CYS A 66 1.81 5.54 -11.30
C CYS A 66 0.38 5.08 -10.99
N ALA A 67 -0.62 5.73 -11.62
CA ALA A 67 -2.04 5.48 -11.35
C ALA A 67 -2.43 4.00 -11.49
N VAL A 68 -1.92 3.31 -12.51
CA VAL A 68 -2.21 1.88 -12.75
C VAL A 68 -1.76 1.00 -11.57
N LEU A 69 -0.60 1.28 -10.99
CA LEU A 69 -0.09 0.54 -9.83
C LEU A 69 -0.85 0.94 -8.56
N TYR A 70 -1.17 2.23 -8.40
CA TYR A 70 -1.96 2.74 -7.28
C TYR A 70 -3.34 2.09 -7.23
N ASP A 71 -4.04 2.03 -8.36
CA ASP A 71 -5.36 1.41 -8.46
C ASP A 71 -5.30 -0.11 -8.20
N ALA A 72 -4.25 -0.77 -8.70
CA ALA A 72 -4.03 -2.19 -8.45
C ALA A 72 -3.76 -2.47 -6.96
N ALA A 73 -2.93 -1.66 -6.31
CA ALA A 73 -2.65 -1.78 -4.88
C ALA A 73 -3.91 -1.51 -4.03
N ASN A 74 -4.69 -0.47 -4.37
CA ASN A 74 -5.96 -0.20 -3.70
C ASN A 74 -6.95 -1.37 -3.85
N ARG A 75 -7.13 -1.90 -5.06
CA ARG A 75 -8.00 -3.06 -5.27
C ARG A 75 -7.55 -4.26 -4.45
N PHE A 76 -6.24 -4.53 -4.42
CA PHE A 76 -5.69 -5.61 -3.62
C PHE A 76 -5.94 -5.42 -2.11
N ILE A 77 -5.76 -4.19 -1.61
CA ILE A 77 -6.05 -3.84 -0.21
C ILE A 77 -7.53 -4.09 0.10
N HIS A 78 -8.45 -3.72 -0.80
CA HIS A 78 -9.88 -3.97 -0.61
C HIS A 78 -10.21 -5.45 -0.58
N GLU A 79 -9.68 -6.21 -1.53
CA GLU A 79 -9.94 -7.65 -1.68
C GLU A 79 -9.39 -8.48 -0.49
N HIS A 80 -8.23 -8.07 0.06
CA HIS A 80 -7.50 -8.78 1.11
C HIS A 80 -7.44 -8.02 2.44
N PHE A 81 -8.38 -7.09 2.69
CA PHE A 81 -8.32 -6.16 3.84
C PHE A 81 -8.05 -6.84 5.18
N VAL A 82 -8.67 -8.00 5.42
CA VAL A 82 -8.51 -8.76 6.68
C VAL A 82 -7.07 -9.25 6.88
N GLU A 83 -6.38 -9.66 5.81
CA GLU A 83 -4.97 -10.06 5.90
C GLU A 83 -4.06 -8.84 6.03
N VAL A 84 -4.42 -7.75 5.36
CA VAL A 84 -3.69 -6.48 5.41
C VAL A 84 -3.77 -5.87 6.81
N SER A 85 -4.92 -5.91 7.48
CA SER A 85 -5.10 -5.34 8.81
C SER A 85 -4.28 -6.04 9.90
N MET A 86 -3.84 -7.27 9.65
CA MET A 86 -2.93 -8.03 10.51
C MET A 86 -1.44 -7.75 10.23
N SER A 87 -1.12 -6.99 9.18
CA SER A 87 0.25 -6.69 8.81
C SER A 87 0.85 -5.57 9.68
N GLU A 88 2.18 -5.62 9.86
CA GLU A 88 2.91 -4.54 10.55
C GLU A 88 2.78 -3.20 9.81
N GLU A 89 2.70 -3.20 8.47
CA GLU A 89 2.48 -1.98 7.69
C GLU A 89 1.18 -1.30 8.09
N PHE A 90 0.09 -2.06 8.29
CA PHE A 90 -1.19 -1.50 8.72
C PHE A 90 -1.12 -0.95 10.15
N LEU A 91 -0.50 -1.68 11.08
CA LEU A 91 -0.36 -1.25 12.47
C LEU A 91 0.51 0.02 12.62
N ALA A 92 1.42 0.25 11.66
CA ALA A 92 2.27 1.42 11.59
C ALA A 92 1.61 2.66 10.94
N LEU A 93 0.44 2.52 10.30
CA LEU A 93 -0.25 3.63 9.63
C LEU A 93 -0.62 4.76 10.61
N ALA A 94 -0.68 5.99 10.08
CA ALA A 94 -1.23 7.13 10.79
C ALA A 94 -2.76 7.03 10.93
N PHE A 95 -3.31 7.79 11.88
CA PHE A 95 -4.75 7.80 12.14
C PHE A 95 -5.57 8.11 10.89
N ASP A 96 -5.20 9.15 10.12
CA ASP A 96 -5.94 9.56 8.93
C ASP A 96 -5.99 8.46 7.86
N GLU A 97 -4.91 7.70 7.68
CA GLU A 97 -4.83 6.61 6.70
C GLU A 97 -5.69 5.42 7.13
N VAL A 98 -5.69 5.08 8.42
CA VAL A 98 -6.56 4.03 8.96
C VAL A 98 -8.01 4.46 8.83
N LEU A 99 -8.35 5.69 9.21
CA LEU A 99 -9.69 6.26 9.11
C LEU A 99 -10.19 6.23 7.66
N GLU A 100 -9.35 6.60 6.70
CA GLU A 100 -9.65 6.52 5.27
C GLU A 100 -9.95 5.07 4.86
N LEU A 101 -9.13 4.11 5.28
CA LEU A 101 -9.31 2.69 4.95
C LEU A 101 -10.60 2.13 5.56
N VAL A 102 -10.85 2.33 6.86
CA VAL A 102 -12.04 1.81 7.54
C VAL A 102 -13.34 2.52 7.16
N SER A 103 -13.26 3.73 6.58
CA SER A 103 -14.44 4.47 6.10
C SER A 103 -14.90 4.03 4.70
N ARG A 104 -14.19 3.12 4.03
CA ARG A 104 -14.54 2.68 2.67
C ARG A 104 -15.60 1.59 2.71
N ASP A 105 -16.72 1.85 2.04
CA ASP A 105 -17.85 0.93 1.92
C ASP A 105 -17.56 -0.29 1.02
N GLU A 106 -16.48 -0.24 0.24
CA GLU A 106 -16.12 -1.23 -0.77
C GLU A 106 -15.16 -2.31 -0.23
N LEU A 107 -14.88 -2.31 1.07
CA LEU A 107 -14.01 -3.32 1.70
C LEU A 107 -14.64 -4.72 1.54
N ASN A 108 -13.85 -5.69 1.07
CA ASN A 108 -14.30 -7.08 0.93
C ASN A 108 -14.24 -7.80 2.29
N VAL A 109 -15.10 -7.37 3.22
CA VAL A 109 -15.26 -7.98 4.54
C VAL A 109 -16.56 -8.78 4.60
N LYS A 110 -16.52 -9.92 5.29
CA LYS A 110 -17.72 -10.76 5.51
C LYS A 110 -18.67 -10.14 6.53
N ALA A 111 -18.13 -9.34 7.44
CA ALA A 111 -18.85 -8.62 8.47
C ALA A 111 -18.08 -7.36 8.87
N GLU A 112 -18.80 -6.32 9.25
CA GLU A 112 -18.28 -5.07 9.83
C GLU A 112 -17.49 -5.32 11.13
N GLU A 113 -17.74 -6.45 11.79
CA GLU A 113 -16.93 -6.95 12.92
C GLU A 113 -15.44 -7.08 12.55
N GLN A 114 -15.10 -7.44 11.32
CA GLN A 114 -13.69 -7.56 10.89
C GLN A 114 -13.01 -6.20 10.77
N VAL A 115 -13.76 -5.15 10.40
CA VAL A 115 -13.28 -3.76 10.35
C VAL A 115 -13.09 -3.23 11.77
N PHE A 116 -14.02 -3.57 12.67
CA PHE A 116 -13.90 -3.26 14.09
C PHE A 116 -12.67 -3.92 14.75
N GLU A 117 -12.45 -5.21 14.53
CA GLU A 117 -11.27 -5.91 15.05
C GLU A 117 -9.96 -5.33 14.48
N ALA A 118 -9.94 -4.94 13.21
CA ALA A 118 -8.81 -4.25 12.60
C ALA A 118 -8.50 -2.90 13.29
N ALA A 119 -9.53 -2.07 13.50
CA ALA A 119 -9.39 -0.79 14.19
C ALA A 119 -8.93 -0.99 15.65
N LEU A 120 -9.50 -1.98 16.35
CA LEU A 120 -9.07 -2.34 17.70
C LEU A 120 -7.62 -2.82 17.74
N ALA A 121 -7.18 -3.64 16.78
CA ALA A 121 -5.80 -4.11 16.70
C ALA A 121 -4.83 -2.93 16.52
N TRP A 122 -5.18 -1.96 15.67
CA TRP A 122 -4.39 -0.75 15.48
C TRP A 122 -4.32 0.13 16.73
N VAL A 123 -5.43 0.29 17.46
CA VAL A 123 -5.45 1.03 18.74
C VAL A 123 -4.64 0.28 19.81
N ARG A 124 -4.75 -1.04 19.89
CA ARG A 124 -4.02 -1.86 20.87
C ARG A 124 -2.50 -1.83 20.66
N TYR A 125 -2.05 -1.60 19.42
CA TYR A 125 -0.62 -1.51 19.09
C TYR A 125 0.07 -0.33 19.79
N ASP A 126 -0.60 0.81 19.96
CA ASP A 126 -0.11 1.96 20.74
C ASP A 126 -1.26 2.56 21.55
N ARG A 127 -1.64 1.83 22.59
CA ARG A 127 -2.85 2.13 23.37
C ARG A 127 -2.81 3.53 24.00
N GLU A 128 -1.67 3.93 24.55
CA GLU A 128 -1.56 5.20 25.29
C GLU A 128 -1.87 6.41 24.40
N GLN A 129 -1.43 6.37 23.13
CA GLN A 129 -1.63 7.49 22.20
C GLN A 129 -2.90 7.34 21.36
N ARG A 130 -3.34 6.10 21.10
CA ARG A 130 -4.41 5.82 20.12
C ARG A 130 -5.79 5.60 20.73
N GLU A 131 -5.90 5.37 22.04
CA GLU A 131 -7.19 5.15 22.72
C GLU A 131 -8.15 6.34 22.55
N VAL A 132 -7.62 7.56 22.38
CA VAL A 132 -8.41 8.78 22.11
C VAL A 132 -9.12 8.78 20.76
N PHE A 133 -8.60 8.05 19.76
CA PHE A 133 -9.16 8.00 18.40
C PHE A 133 -10.24 6.94 18.24
N LEU A 134 -10.37 6.03 19.21
CA LEU A 134 -11.34 4.94 19.16
C LEU A 134 -12.79 5.39 18.93
N PRO A 135 -13.31 6.44 19.60
CA PRO A 135 -14.67 6.91 19.36
C PRO A 135 -14.90 7.36 17.92
N GLU A 136 -13.91 8.02 17.32
CA GLU A 136 -14.00 8.51 15.94
C GLU A 136 -13.99 7.36 14.94
N LEU A 137 -13.11 6.38 15.11
CA LEU A 137 -13.10 5.14 14.31
C LEU A 137 -14.46 4.42 14.39
N LEU A 138 -15.03 4.33 15.59
CA LEU A 138 -16.33 3.69 15.80
C LEU A 138 -17.49 4.41 15.09
N THR A 139 -17.43 5.74 14.91
CA THR A 139 -18.47 6.45 14.14
C THR A 139 -18.47 6.11 12.66
N LYS A 140 -17.35 5.59 12.13
CA LYS A 140 -17.22 5.20 10.72
C LYS A 140 -17.56 3.75 10.46
N ILE A 141 -17.38 2.88 11.45
CA ILE A 141 -17.66 1.45 11.34
C ILE A 141 -19.17 1.23 11.47
N ARG A 142 -19.77 0.56 10.49
CA ARG A 142 -21.22 0.35 10.41
C ARG A 142 -21.61 -0.91 11.18
N LEU A 143 -21.37 -0.92 12.49
CA LEU A 143 -21.81 -2.04 13.32
C LEU A 143 -23.34 -2.16 13.21
N PRO A 144 -23.88 -3.32 12.80
CA PRO A 144 -25.32 -3.56 12.91
C PRO A 144 -25.63 -3.50 14.41
N LEU A 145 -26.32 -2.42 14.81
CA LEU A 145 -26.90 -2.30 16.13
C LEU A 145 -27.76 -3.55 16.39
N CYS A 146 -27.55 -4.17 17.56
CA CYS A 146 -28.35 -5.28 18.09
C CYS A 146 -29.85 -5.13 17.82
#